data_AF-A0A0M8VFA5-F1
#
_entry.id   AF-A0A0M8VFA5-F1
#
_cell.length_a   1.000
_cell.length_b   1.000
_cell.length_c   1.000
_cell.angle_alpha   90.00
_cell.angle_beta   90.00
_cell.angle_gamma   90.00
#
_symmetry.space_group_name_H-M   'P 1'
#
loop_
_entity.id
_entity.type
_entity.pdbx_description
1 polymer ?
#
loop_
_entity_poly.entity_id
_entity_poly.type
_entity_poly.pdbx_seq_one_letter_code
_entity_poly.pdbx_strand_id
1 'polypeptide(L)'
;MLLSAHDAHVAHVSSDPAHCPKVRGAFRRDRFGAGHVSVGTTFDRGSFNATGTDGAIHRFTLGPARPGSDEATLDRVRDRDCLVGLRTPRPPPAPGWSGPGRPAASAPTTPTGRTTSRSPRATTC
;
A
#
# COMPACT_ATOMS: atom_id res chain seq x y z
N MET A 1 -3.72 19.44 10.65
CA MET A 1 -4.81 18.44 10.80
C MET A 1 -4.29 17.07 10.42
N LEU A 2 -4.68 16.01 11.13
CA LEU A 2 -4.31 14.63 10.83
C LEU A 2 -5.51 13.88 10.27
N LEU A 3 -5.32 13.15 9.17
CA LEU A 3 -6.25 12.11 8.73
C LEU A 3 -5.56 10.76 8.93
N SER A 4 -6.17 9.89 9.72
CA SER A 4 -5.82 8.47 9.78
C SER A 4 -6.87 7.69 9.00
N ALA A 5 -6.43 6.97 7.97
CA ALA A 5 -7.27 6.13 7.12
C ALA A 5 -6.40 5.08 6.43
N HIS A 6 -7.04 4.08 5.84
CA HIS A 6 -6.36 3.11 4.99
C HIS A 6 -5.62 3.80 3.82
N ASP A 7 -4.46 3.26 3.43
CA ASP A 7 -3.56 3.81 2.41
C ASP A 7 -4.27 4.17 1.10
N ALA A 8 -5.22 3.32 0.66
CA ALA A 8 -6.05 3.56 -0.52
C ALA A 8 -6.80 4.90 -0.51
N HIS A 9 -7.10 5.47 0.67
CA HIS A 9 -7.79 6.75 0.79
C HIS A 9 -6.85 7.95 0.94
N VAL A 10 -5.58 7.74 1.31
CA VAL A 10 -4.59 8.82 1.44
C VAL A 10 -3.60 8.84 0.28
N ALA A 11 -3.62 7.82 -0.58
CA ALA A 11 -2.82 7.75 -1.79
C ALA A 11 -3.14 8.90 -2.77
N HIS A 12 -2.14 9.27 -3.57
CA HIS A 12 -2.32 10.26 -4.64
C HIS A 12 -2.86 9.62 -5.93
N VAL A 13 -2.64 8.32 -6.12
CA VAL A 13 -3.08 7.55 -7.29
C VAL A 13 -3.83 6.32 -6.78
N SER A 14 -4.89 5.95 -7.49
CA SER A 14 -5.66 4.75 -7.19
C SER A 14 -4.89 3.48 -7.53
N SER A 15 -5.02 2.44 -6.71
CA SER A 15 -4.57 1.08 -7.06
C SER A 15 -5.46 0.39 -8.10
N ASP A 16 -6.67 0.94 -8.36
CA ASP A 16 -7.58 0.50 -9.41
C ASP A 16 -8.17 1.72 -10.14
N PRO A 17 -7.38 2.40 -11.00
CA PRO A 17 -7.82 3.61 -11.70
C PRO A 17 -8.99 3.38 -12.65
N ALA A 18 -9.21 2.14 -13.10
CA ALA A 18 -10.30 1.83 -14.02
C ALA A 18 -11.68 1.95 -13.36
N HIS A 19 -11.78 1.63 -12.06
CA HIS A 19 -13.05 1.64 -11.31
C HIS A 19 -13.12 2.77 -10.29
N CYS A 20 -12.00 3.14 -9.66
CA CYS A 20 -11.87 4.34 -8.84
C CYS A 20 -10.80 5.25 -9.49
N PRO A 21 -11.17 6.08 -10.48
CA PRO A 21 -10.21 6.92 -11.20
C PRO A 21 -9.56 8.00 -10.32
N LYS A 22 -10.18 8.34 -9.19
CA LYS A 22 -9.65 9.34 -8.26
C LYS A 22 -9.99 9.00 -6.81
N VAL A 23 -8.99 8.99 -5.96
CA VAL A 23 -9.10 8.67 -4.53
C VAL A 23 -9.02 9.93 -3.65
N ARG A 24 -9.47 9.83 -2.40
CA ARG A 24 -9.58 10.97 -1.47
C ARG A 24 -8.27 11.74 -1.27
N GLY A 25 -7.12 11.06 -1.28
CA GLY A 25 -5.81 11.69 -1.18
C GLY A 25 -5.44 12.54 -2.41
N ALA A 26 -5.93 12.17 -3.60
CA ALA A 26 -5.75 12.96 -4.82
C ALA A 26 -6.51 14.29 -4.74
N PHE A 27 -7.78 14.27 -4.32
CA PHE A 27 -8.56 15.49 -4.12
C PHE A 27 -7.92 16.44 -3.09
N ARG A 28 -7.34 15.90 -2.03
CA ARG A 28 -6.58 16.71 -1.05
C ARG A 28 -5.31 17.28 -1.65
N ARG A 29 -4.59 16.49 -2.45
CA ARG A 29 -3.39 16.97 -3.14
C ARG A 29 -3.71 18.13 -4.09
N ASP A 30 -4.84 18.08 -4.80
CA ASP A 30 -5.28 19.17 -5.67
C ASP A 30 -5.56 20.45 -4.88
N ARG A 31 -6.22 20.33 -3.72
CA ARG A 31 -6.61 21.48 -2.91
C ARG A 31 -5.45 22.11 -2.16
N PHE A 32 -4.58 21.30 -1.59
CA PHE A 32 -3.56 21.76 -0.63
C PHE A 32 -2.13 21.71 -1.18
N GLY A 33 -1.92 21.12 -2.36
CA GLY A 33 -0.61 21.03 -3.00
C GLY A 33 0.46 20.46 -2.06
N ALA A 34 1.57 21.18 -1.93
CA ALA A 34 2.68 20.84 -1.03
C ALA A 34 2.31 20.83 0.46
N GLY A 35 1.23 21.51 0.85
CA GLY A 35 0.70 21.48 2.23
C GLY A 35 0.04 20.16 2.62
N HIS A 36 -0.18 19.24 1.67
CA HIS A 36 -0.64 17.87 1.95
C HIS A 36 0.52 16.87 1.81
N VAL A 37 0.90 16.28 2.95
CA VAL A 37 1.80 15.13 3.02
C VAL A 37 0.96 13.87 3.19
N SER A 38 1.24 12.87 2.35
CA SER A 38 0.70 11.52 2.48
C SER A 38 1.82 10.59 2.94
N VAL A 39 1.50 9.74 3.90
CA VAL A 39 2.35 8.69 4.46
C VAL A 39 1.56 7.39 4.36
N GLY A 40 2.14 6.39 3.70
CA GLY A 40 1.60 5.03 3.61
C GLY A 40 2.39 4.07 4.49
N THR A 41 1.81 2.91 4.76
CA THR A 41 2.43 1.83 5.52
C THR A 41 2.42 0.56 4.70
N THR A 42 3.49 -0.22 4.83
CA THR A 42 3.57 -1.51 4.14
C THR A 42 4.32 -2.53 4.98
N PHE A 43 4.07 -3.81 4.71
CA PHE A 43 4.70 -4.94 5.39
C PHE A 43 4.85 -6.11 4.42
N ASP A 44 5.97 -6.83 4.53
CA ASP A 44 6.29 -7.95 3.64
C ASP A 44 5.59 -9.25 4.00
N ARG A 45 5.45 -9.51 5.32
CA ARG A 45 4.91 -10.75 5.87
C ARG A 45 4.33 -10.50 7.25
N GLY A 46 3.52 -11.44 7.73
CA GLY A 46 2.96 -11.38 9.08
C GLY A 46 1.46 -11.67 9.09
N SER A 47 0.82 -11.40 10.22
CA SER A 47 -0.61 -11.67 10.40
C SER A 47 -1.39 -10.39 10.66
N PHE A 48 -2.61 -10.32 10.12
CA PHE A 48 -3.53 -9.21 10.32
C PHE A 48 -4.98 -9.73 10.41
N ASN A 49 -5.87 -8.91 10.95
CA ASN A 49 -7.29 -9.24 11.02
C ASN A 49 -8.01 -8.73 9.79
N ALA A 50 -8.88 -9.56 9.22
CA ALA A 50 -9.75 -9.16 8.12
C ALA A 50 -11.07 -9.94 8.15
N THR A 51 -12.03 -9.48 7.36
CA THR A 51 -13.35 -10.12 7.23
C THR A 51 -13.24 -11.33 6.32
N GLY A 52 -13.57 -12.52 6.82
CA GLY A 52 -13.65 -13.75 6.02
C GLY A 52 -14.85 -13.76 5.09
N THR A 53 -14.92 -14.78 4.24
CA THR A 53 -16.07 -15.00 3.35
C THR A 53 -17.36 -15.33 4.09
N ASP A 54 -17.25 -15.75 5.34
CA ASP A 54 -18.35 -15.97 6.28
C ASP A 54 -18.83 -14.68 6.98
N GLY A 55 -18.22 -13.53 6.67
CA GLY A 55 -18.54 -12.24 7.29
C GLY A 55 -17.97 -12.05 8.69
N ALA A 56 -17.28 -13.05 9.25
CA ALA A 56 -16.63 -12.95 10.56
C ALA A 56 -15.20 -12.40 10.44
N ILE A 57 -14.68 -11.83 11.52
CA ILE A 57 -13.28 -11.35 11.56
C ILE A 57 -12.37 -12.52 11.90
N HIS A 58 -11.38 -12.76 11.04
CA HIS A 58 -10.38 -13.81 11.21
C HIS A 58 -8.96 -13.24 11.12
N ARG A 59 -8.02 -13.99 11.69
CA ARG A 59 -6.59 -13.72 11.52
C ARG A 59 -6.09 -14.38 10.24
N PHE A 60 -5.60 -13.57 9.31
CA PHE A 60 -4.95 -14.01 8.08
C PHE A 60 -3.44 -13.86 8.21
N THR A 61 -2.68 -14.75 7.58
CA THR A 61 -1.21 -14.69 7.55
C THR A 61 -0.72 -14.61 6.12
N LEU A 62 0.11 -13.60 5.84
CA LEU A 62 0.81 -13.46 4.57
C LEU A 62 2.18 -14.12 4.67
N GLY A 63 2.49 -14.93 3.66
CA GLY A 63 3.87 -15.31 3.37
C GLY A 63 4.66 -14.11 2.84
N PRO A 64 5.97 -14.30 2.57
CA PRO A 64 6.83 -13.25 2.04
C PRO A 64 6.26 -12.58 0.79
N ALA A 65 6.53 -11.30 0.61
CA ALA A 65 6.03 -10.57 -0.54
C ALA A 65 6.63 -11.10 -1.85
N ARG A 66 5.89 -10.91 -2.93
CA ARG A 66 6.30 -11.37 -4.26
C ARG A 66 7.65 -10.74 -4.63
N PRO A 67 8.63 -11.51 -5.13
CA PRO A 67 9.86 -10.95 -5.67
C PRO A 67 9.57 -9.86 -6.71
N GLY A 68 10.25 -8.72 -6.60
CA GLY A 68 10.03 -7.56 -7.47
C GLY A 68 8.92 -6.60 -7.01
N SER A 69 8.26 -6.85 -5.88
CA SER A 69 7.43 -5.85 -5.19
C SER A 69 8.29 -4.80 -4.46
N ASP A 70 7.65 -3.72 -4.00
CA ASP A 70 8.28 -2.78 -3.09
C ASP A 70 8.52 -3.43 -1.71
N GLU A 71 7.55 -4.21 -1.22
CA GLU A 71 7.64 -4.91 0.07
C GLU A 71 8.84 -5.86 0.13
N ALA A 72 9.06 -6.66 -0.91
CA ALA A 72 10.19 -7.57 -0.99
C ALA A 72 11.56 -6.85 -1.06
N THR A 73 11.55 -5.57 -1.43
CA THR A 73 12.75 -4.71 -1.46
C THR A 73 12.97 -4.07 -0.10
N LEU A 74 11.90 -3.54 0.50
CA LEU A 74 11.92 -2.87 1.80
C LEU A 74 12.22 -3.83 2.95
N ASP A 75 11.80 -5.09 2.87
CA ASP A 75 12.11 -6.14 3.86
C ASP A 75 13.61 -6.46 3.96
N ARG A 76 14.41 -6.08 2.95
CA ARG A 76 15.87 -6.27 2.96
C ARG A 76 16.62 -5.13 3.67
N VAL A 77 15.93 -4.05 4.02
CA VAL A 77 16.51 -2.97 4.81
C VAL A 77 16.81 -3.52 6.21
N ARG A 78 17.96 -3.16 6.78
CA ARG A 78 18.39 -3.72 8.08
C ARG A 78 17.46 -3.31 9.22
N ASP A 79 16.84 -2.14 9.10
CA ASP A 79 15.92 -1.60 10.08
C ASP A 79 14.54 -2.25 9.93
N ARG A 80 13.98 -2.75 11.04
CA ARG A 80 12.67 -3.41 11.05
C ARG A 80 11.53 -2.43 10.81
N ASP A 81 11.60 -1.25 11.44
CA ASP A 81 10.63 -0.18 11.30
C ASP A 81 11.38 1.07 10.82
N CYS A 82 11.18 1.45 9.57
CA CYS A 82 11.86 2.59 8.98
C CYS A 82 10.91 3.51 8.20
N LEU A 83 11.25 4.80 8.17
CA LEU A 83 10.57 5.78 7.33
C LEU A 83 11.41 6.04 6.08
N VAL A 84 10.78 5.87 4.91
CA VAL A 84 11.41 6.11 3.61
C VAL A 84 10.82 7.37 2.97
N GLY A 85 11.65 8.41 2.85
CA GLY A 85 11.27 9.65 2.15
C GLY A 85 11.32 9.49 0.63
N LEU A 86 10.18 9.20 0.00
CA LEU A 86 10.09 9.01 -1.47
C LEU A 86 10.14 10.32 -2.28
N ARG A 87 9.95 11.48 -1.64
CA ARG A 87 10.01 12.81 -2.29
C ARG A 87 11.40 13.43 -2.25
N THR A 88 12.27 12.93 -1.39
CA THR A 88 13.62 13.47 -1.21
C THR A 88 14.52 12.83 -2.26
N PRO A 89 15.23 13.61 -3.10
CA PRO A 89 16.23 13.07 -3.99
C PRO A 89 17.26 12.28 -3.17
N ARG A 90 17.32 10.97 -3.37
CA ARG A 90 18.30 10.07 -2.74
C ARG A 90 19.35 9.66 -3.78
N PRO A 91 20.52 9.16 -3.34
CA PRO A 91 21.44 8.43 -4.21
C PRO A 91 20.67 7.36 -5.00
N PRO A 92 21.16 6.97 -6.20
CA PRO A 92 20.41 6.08 -7.09
C PRO A 92 19.87 4.87 -6.30
N PRO A 93 18.57 4.56 -6.45
CA PRO A 93 17.99 3.39 -5.81
C PRO A 93 18.83 2.14 -6.13
N ALA A 94 18.76 1.13 -5.26
CA ALA A 94 19.39 -0.16 -5.54
C ALA A 94 19.07 -0.59 -6.98
N PRO A 95 20.05 -1.13 -7.75
CA PRO A 95 19.84 -1.49 -9.15
C PRO A 95 18.56 -2.31 -9.33
N GLY A 96 17.62 -1.80 -10.14
CA GLY A 96 16.34 -2.46 -10.40
C GLY A 96 15.17 -2.08 -9.47
N TRP A 97 15.34 -1.16 -8.52
CA TRP A 97 14.23 -0.62 -7.72
C TRP A 97 13.49 0.52 -8.46
N SER A 98 14.20 1.40 -9.16
CA SER A 98 13.62 2.52 -9.89
C SER A 98 12.91 2.05 -11.17
N GLY A 99 11.59 1.91 -11.13
CA GLY A 99 10.74 1.67 -12.29
C GLY A 99 9.35 2.29 -12.10
N PRO A 100 8.64 2.67 -13.17
CA PRO A 100 7.29 3.20 -13.05
C PRO A 100 6.32 2.14 -12.51
N GLY A 101 5.61 2.45 -11.43
CA GLY A 101 4.44 1.70 -10.97
C GLY A 101 4.71 0.25 -10.56
N ARG A 102 5.58 0.04 -9.57
CA ARG A 102 5.78 -1.30 -9.00
C ARG A 102 4.51 -1.76 -8.25
N PRO A 103 4.20 -3.07 -8.25
CA PRO A 103 3.17 -3.60 -7.39
C PRO A 103 3.52 -3.32 -5.93
N ALA A 104 2.64 -2.58 -5.27
CA ALA A 104 2.62 -2.40 -3.83
C ALA A 104 1.44 -3.18 -3.24
N ALA A 105 1.67 -3.83 -2.10
CA ALA A 105 0.64 -4.56 -1.41
C ALA A 105 -0.29 -3.60 -0.65
N SER A 106 -1.54 -4.02 -0.45
CA SER A 106 -2.45 -3.35 0.47
C SER A 106 -3.25 -4.43 1.18
N ALA A 107 -3.35 -4.33 2.50
CA ALA A 107 -4.12 -5.27 3.29
C ALA A 107 -5.61 -5.02 3.05
N PRO A 108 -6.36 -5.97 2.46
CA PRO A 108 -7.77 -5.79 2.20
C PRO A 108 -8.60 -5.96 3.46
N THR A 109 -9.73 -5.25 3.54
CA THR A 109 -10.77 -5.50 4.54
C THR A 109 -11.36 -6.91 4.43
N THR A 110 -11.39 -7.47 3.22
CA THR A 110 -11.90 -8.83 2.93
C THR A 110 -10.94 -9.56 1.98
N PRO A 111 -10.06 -10.45 2.47
CA PRO A 111 -9.25 -11.29 1.61
C PRO A 111 -10.12 -12.28 0.83
N THR A 112 -9.96 -12.32 -0.50
CA THR A 112 -10.49 -13.43 -1.28
C THR A 112 -9.68 -14.68 -0.96
N GLY A 113 -10.32 -15.84 -0.82
CA GLY A 113 -9.73 -17.11 -0.36
C GLY A 113 -8.65 -17.75 -1.25
N ARG A 114 -7.90 -16.97 -2.03
CA ARG A 114 -6.69 -17.41 -2.74
C ARG A 114 -5.50 -16.60 -2.26
N THR A 115 -4.55 -17.30 -1.65
CA THR A 115 -3.20 -16.86 -1.25
C THR A 115 -2.29 -16.56 -2.44
N THR A 116 -2.82 -15.97 -3.51
CA THR A 116 -2.08 -15.50 -4.67
C THR A 116 -2.42 -14.04 -4.89
N SER A 117 -1.53 -13.17 -4.41
CA SER A 117 -1.28 -11.78 -4.81
C SER A 117 -2.14 -11.28 -5.97
N ARG A 118 -3.38 -10.92 -5.66
CA ARG A 118 -4.14 -9.90 -6.36
C ARG A 118 -4.92 -9.22 -5.25
N SER A 119 -4.51 -8.01 -4.91
CA SER A 119 -5.17 -7.19 -3.89
C SER A 119 -6.69 -7.24 -4.15
N PRO A 120 -7.52 -7.66 -3.18
CA PRO A 120 -8.96 -7.67 -3.35
C PRO A 120 -9.45 -6.28 -3.73
N ARG A 121 -10.34 -6.24 -4.72
CA ARG A 121 -11.05 -5.04 -5.13
C ARG A 121 -11.89 -4.57 -3.95
N ALA A 122 -11.36 -3.63 -3.17
CA ALA A 122 -12.16 -2.85 -2.25
C ALA A 122 -12.93 -1.81 -3.07
N THR A 123 -14.23 -2.03 -3.28
CA THR A 123 -15.14 -1.14 -4.03
C THR A 123 -15.55 0.08 -3.19
N THR A 124 -14.60 0.69 -2.48
CA THR A 124 -14.85 1.95 -1.76
C THR A 124 -13.79 2.94 -2.17
N CYS A 125 -14.17 3.89 -3.02
CA CYS A 125 -13.45 5.13 -3.13
C CYS A 125 -13.67 5.92 -1.81
#